data_AF-A0A5M7PC52-F1
#
_entry.id   AF-A0A5M7PC52-F1
#
_cell.length_a   1.000
_cell.length_b   1.000
_cell.length_c   1.000
_cell.angle_alpha   90.00
_cell.angle_beta   90.00
_cell.angle_gamma   90.00
#
_symmetry.space_group_name_H-M   'P 1'
#
loop_
_entity.id
_entity.type
_entity.pdbx_description
1 polymer ?
#
loop_
_entity_poly.entity_id
_entity_poly.type
_entity_poly.pdbx_seq_one_letter_code
_entity_poly.pdbx_strand_id
1 'polypeptide(L)'
;CTRKNWNRVVLEGRKPDQKIAVGCGEAEHSLVEVGKTLFADLRRVAEVLDSHNQDSTEYQQVCDQLVASFDDPELTYSARILQAMKDNGVTGTGVALAEQYRHLLCEEPLEVLTEDDFTRQAQASVAAQQQLEANDKLDFEAYLASREG
;
A
#
# COMPACT_ATOMS: atom_id res chain seq x y z
N CYS A 1 -15.36 -3.02 17.33
CA CYS A 1 -14.30 -2.53 18.25
C CYS A 1 -12.99 -2.19 17.52
N THR A 2 -12.56 -2.98 16.54
CA THR A 2 -11.36 -2.75 15.72
C THR A 2 -11.28 -1.36 15.07
N ARG A 3 -12.40 -0.80 14.59
CA ARG A 3 -12.47 0.54 13.99
C ARG A 3 -11.95 1.67 14.89
N LYS A 4 -12.04 1.51 16.22
CA LYS A 4 -11.54 2.54 17.17
C LYS A 4 -10.01 2.68 17.08
N ASN A 5 -9.28 1.57 17.02
CA ASN A 5 -7.83 1.60 16.87
C ASN A 5 -7.41 2.18 15.52
N TRP A 6 -8.10 1.77 14.44
CA TRP A 6 -7.86 2.33 13.12
C TRP A 6 -8.02 3.85 13.10
N ASN A 7 -9.12 4.37 13.66
CA ASN A 7 -9.33 5.82 13.73
C ASN A 7 -8.23 6.53 14.54
N ARG A 8 -7.77 5.94 15.65
CA ARG A 8 -6.67 6.49 16.45
C ARG A 8 -5.36 6.54 15.67
N VAL A 9 -4.98 5.44 15.01
CA VAL A 9 -3.72 5.37 14.24
C VAL A 9 -3.76 6.30 13.02
N VAL A 10 -4.90 6.39 12.34
CA VAL A 10 -5.08 7.28 11.17
C VAL A 10 -4.92 8.75 11.56
N LEU A 11 -5.52 9.18 12.66
CA LEU A 11 -5.54 10.60 13.04
C LEU A 11 -4.30 11.03 13.82
N GLU A 12 -3.77 10.18 14.69
CA GLU A 12 -2.69 10.54 15.62
C GLU A 12 -1.74 9.36 15.92
N GLY A 13 -1.54 8.44 14.98
CA GLY A 13 -0.70 7.24 15.19
C GLY A 13 0.77 7.50 15.53
N ARG A 14 1.31 8.67 15.15
CA ARG A 14 2.69 9.08 15.44
C ARG A 14 2.84 9.91 16.73
N LYS A 15 1.75 10.10 17.47
CA LYS A 15 1.79 10.82 18.73
C LYS A 15 2.66 10.05 19.74
N PRO A 16 3.58 10.72 20.47
CA PRO A 16 4.32 10.07 21.55
C PRO A 16 3.39 9.39 22.56
N ASP A 17 3.78 8.22 23.06
CA ASP A 17 3.02 7.43 24.04
C ASP A 17 1.59 7.03 23.60
N GLN A 18 1.35 6.93 22.29
CA GLN A 18 0.03 6.58 21.77
C GLN A 18 -0.43 5.20 22.24
N LYS A 19 -1.70 5.10 22.60
CA LYS A 19 -2.31 3.88 23.15
C LYS A 19 -3.42 3.31 22.28
N ILE A 20 -3.47 1.98 22.19
CA ILE A 20 -4.48 1.23 21.45
C ILE A 20 -5.12 0.17 22.35
N ALA A 21 -6.37 -0.18 22.05
CA ALA A 21 -7.04 -1.27 22.74
C ALA A 21 -6.68 -2.62 22.09
N VAL A 22 -6.42 -3.67 22.85
CA VAL A 22 -6.24 -5.01 22.27
C VAL A 22 -7.56 -5.79 22.40
N GLY A 23 -8.13 -6.18 21.26
CA GLY A 23 -9.42 -6.88 21.21
C GLY A 23 -10.65 -5.97 21.39
N CYS A 24 -11.67 -6.47 22.09
CA CYS A 24 -12.90 -5.74 22.41
C CYS A 24 -12.92 -5.18 23.84
N GLY A 25 -11.84 -5.36 24.62
CA GLY A 25 -11.74 -4.89 26.00
C GLY A 25 -11.46 -3.40 26.12
N GLU A 26 -11.52 -2.89 27.35
CA GLU A 26 -11.20 -1.50 27.70
C GLU A 26 -9.71 -1.26 28.02
N ALA A 27 -8.93 -2.34 28.18
CA ALA A 27 -7.51 -2.24 28.49
C ALA A 27 -6.75 -1.60 27.31
N GLU A 28 -6.00 -0.55 27.62
CA GLU A 28 -5.16 0.16 26.66
C GLU A 28 -3.69 -0.24 26.84
N HIS A 29 -3.02 -0.45 25.71
CA HIS A 29 -1.62 -0.84 25.63
C HIS A 29 -0.85 0.19 24.79
N SER A 30 0.46 0.32 25.03
CA SER A 30 1.31 1.17 24.19
C SER A 30 1.33 0.64 22.77
N LEU A 31 1.15 1.54 21.79
CA LEU A 31 1.24 1.22 20.38
C LEU A 31 2.62 0.63 20.04
N VAL A 32 3.68 1.15 20.66
CA VAL A 32 5.06 0.69 20.48
C VAL A 32 5.24 -0.73 20.98
N GLU A 33 4.75 -1.04 22.18
CA GLU A 33 4.86 -2.38 22.78
C GLU A 33 4.09 -3.43 21.98
N VAL A 34 2.85 -3.10 21.58
CA VAL A 34 2.02 -3.97 20.74
C VAL A 34 2.69 -4.19 19.37
N GLY A 35 3.21 -3.13 18.77
CA GLY A 35 3.93 -3.18 17.49
C GLY A 35 5.15 -4.09 17.55
N LYS A 36 6.01 -3.89 18.56
CA LYS A 36 7.21 -4.73 18.76
C LYS A 36 6.89 -6.19 19.04
N THR A 37 5.84 -6.46 19.81
CA THR A 37 5.37 -7.83 20.07
C THR A 37 4.92 -8.49 18.77
N LEU A 38 4.13 -7.80 17.96
CA LEU A 38 3.72 -8.28 16.64
C LEU A 38 4.94 -8.53 15.73
N PHE A 39 5.91 -7.61 15.72
CA PHE A 39 7.10 -7.74 14.88
C PHE A 39 8.03 -8.87 15.32
N ALA A 40 8.08 -9.22 16.60
CA ALA A 40 8.79 -10.42 17.06
C ALA A 40 8.18 -11.70 16.46
N ASP A 41 6.85 -11.78 16.36
CA ASP A 41 6.18 -12.90 15.71
C ASP A 41 6.37 -12.88 14.18
N LEU A 42 6.28 -11.69 13.55
CA LEU A 42 6.54 -11.54 12.12
C LEU A 42 7.98 -11.92 11.76
N ARG A 43 8.96 -11.62 12.61
CA ARG A 43 10.36 -11.99 12.42
C ARG A 43 10.55 -13.50 12.35
N ARG A 44 9.82 -14.27 13.15
CA ARG A 44 9.82 -15.74 13.11
C ARG A 44 9.20 -16.28 11.83
N VAL A 45 8.14 -15.64 11.34
CA VAL A 45 7.56 -15.97 10.02
C VAL A 45 8.56 -15.66 8.90
N ALA A 46 9.25 -14.52 8.99
CA ALA A 46 10.27 -14.12 8.03
C ALA A 46 11.42 -15.13 7.96
N GLU A 47 11.88 -15.68 9.09
CA GLU A 47 12.88 -16.76 9.11
C GLU A 47 12.44 -17.99 8.32
N VAL A 48 11.17 -18.39 8.44
CA VAL A 48 10.63 -19.52 7.69
C VAL A 48 10.57 -19.20 6.19
N LEU A 49 10.11 -18.01 5.82
CA LEU A 49 10.04 -17.59 4.42
C LEU A 49 11.43 -17.52 3.77
N ASP A 50 12.41 -16.94 4.48
CA ASP A 50 13.79 -16.83 4.03
C ASP A 50 14.48 -18.20 3.97
N SER A 51 14.10 -19.16 4.82
CA SER A 51 14.72 -20.50 4.83
C SER A 51 14.57 -21.29 3.51
N HIS A 52 13.60 -20.91 2.66
CA HIS A 52 13.40 -21.53 1.35
C HIS A 52 14.40 -21.05 0.29
N ASN A 53 15.08 -19.93 0.52
CA ASN A 53 16.07 -19.35 -0.39
C ASN A 53 17.42 -19.27 0.36
N GLN A 54 18.35 -20.18 0.05
CA GLN A 54 19.56 -20.47 0.84
C GLN A 54 20.47 -19.27 1.18
N ASP A 55 20.34 -18.14 0.48
CA ASP A 55 21.14 -16.92 0.67
C ASP A 55 20.28 -15.64 0.83
N SER A 56 18.97 -15.76 1.10
CA SER A 56 18.11 -14.60 1.29
C SER A 56 17.80 -14.34 2.77
N THR A 57 17.87 -13.07 3.15
CA THR A 57 17.36 -12.58 4.44
C THR A 57 16.40 -11.40 4.24
N GLU A 58 15.77 -11.32 3.06
CA GLU A 58 15.00 -10.14 2.64
C GLU A 58 13.80 -9.89 3.55
N TYR A 59 13.05 -10.93 3.91
CA TYR A 59 11.91 -10.78 4.80
C TYR A 59 12.33 -10.34 6.20
N GLN A 60 13.44 -10.91 6.69
CA GLN A 60 14.03 -10.56 7.97
C GLN A 60 14.50 -9.10 7.99
N GLN A 61 15.20 -8.65 6.94
CA GLN A 61 15.67 -7.27 6.80
C GLN A 61 14.52 -6.27 6.80
N VAL A 62 13.41 -6.58 6.12
CA VAL A 62 12.21 -5.74 6.13
C VAL A 62 11.60 -5.67 7.53
N CYS A 63 11.55 -6.78 8.28
CA CYS A 63 11.08 -6.77 9.67
C CYS A 63 11.95 -5.85 10.54
N ASP A 64 13.27 -5.98 10.43
CA ASP A 64 14.25 -5.20 11.21
C ASP A 64 14.21 -3.71 10.84
N GLN A 65 13.97 -3.37 9.57
CA GLN A 65 13.82 -1.99 9.11
C GLN A 65 12.51 -1.36 9.62
N LEU A 66 11.39 -2.07 9.51
CA LEU A 66 10.08 -1.51 9.85
C LEU A 66 9.84 -1.43 11.36
N VAL A 67 10.39 -2.36 12.15
CA VAL A 67 10.24 -2.32 13.62
C VAL A 67 10.87 -1.07 14.23
N ALA A 68 11.93 -0.53 13.62
CA ALA A 68 12.57 0.72 14.04
C ALA A 68 11.61 1.91 14.01
N SER A 69 10.57 1.88 13.16
CA SER A 69 9.56 2.96 13.07
C SER A 69 8.69 3.09 14.33
N PHE A 70 8.66 2.08 15.20
CA PHE A 70 7.98 2.17 16.49
C PHE A 70 8.80 2.94 17.53
N ASP A 71 10.13 2.92 17.42
CA ASP A 71 11.02 3.72 18.28
C ASP A 71 11.20 5.14 17.73
N ASP A 72 11.26 5.27 16.40
CA ASP A 72 11.35 6.55 15.71
C ASP A 72 10.20 6.70 14.68
N PRO A 73 9.09 7.38 15.07
CA PRO A 73 7.97 7.63 14.17
C PRO A 73 8.33 8.48 12.93
N GLU A 74 9.48 9.17 12.92
CA GLU A 74 9.92 9.97 11.77
C GLU A 74 10.40 9.10 10.60
N LEU A 75 10.69 7.82 10.84
CA LEU A 75 11.00 6.85 9.78
C LEU A 75 9.76 6.46 8.96
N THR A 76 8.55 6.69 9.48
CA THR A 76 7.31 6.33 8.79
C THR A 76 7.08 7.18 7.54
N TYR A 77 6.38 6.63 6.56
CA TYR A 77 6.08 7.36 5.33
C TYR A 77 5.25 8.63 5.57
N SER A 78 4.34 8.62 6.55
CA SER A 78 3.52 9.79 6.86
C SER A 78 4.34 10.94 7.46
N ALA A 79 5.38 10.66 8.24
CA ALA A 79 6.31 11.69 8.73
C ALA A 79 7.16 12.26 7.59
N ARG A 80 7.80 11.37 6.81
CA ARG A 80 8.67 11.75 5.68
C ARG A 80 7.95 12.59 4.64
N ILE A 81 6.75 12.18 4.22
CA ILE A 81 5.98 12.94 3.24
C ILE A 81 5.43 14.24 3.82
N LEU A 82 5.02 14.25 5.10
CA LEU A 82 4.57 15.48 5.75
C LEU A 82 5.70 16.51 5.83
N GLN A 83 6.93 16.08 6.06
CA GLN A 83 8.08 16.97 6.03
C GLN A 83 8.27 17.60 4.64
N ALA A 84 8.25 16.78 3.57
CA ALA A 84 8.30 17.30 2.20
C ALA A 84 7.15 18.29 1.88
N MET A 85 5.93 17.99 2.35
CA MET A 85 4.76 18.85 2.20
C MET A 85 4.86 20.15 3.00
N LYS A 86 5.51 20.15 4.16
CA LYS A 86 5.78 21.38 4.93
C LYS A 86 6.77 22.28 4.20
N ASP A 87 7.77 21.69 3.56
CA ASP A 87 8.84 22.43 2.88
C ASP A 87 8.38 22.98 1.52
N ASN A 88 7.58 22.22 0.75
CA ASN A 88 7.23 22.54 -0.64
C ASN A 88 5.72 22.75 -0.90
N GLY A 89 4.88 22.57 0.12
CA GLY A 89 3.43 22.45 -0.06
C GLY A 89 3.01 21.11 -0.68
N VAL A 90 1.72 20.79 -0.60
CA VAL A 90 1.17 19.53 -1.15
C VAL A 90 1.33 19.48 -2.66
N THR A 91 0.95 20.55 -3.37
CA THR A 91 1.06 20.62 -4.84
C THR A 91 2.51 20.58 -5.29
N GLY A 92 3.41 21.34 -4.65
CA GLY A 92 4.83 21.36 -5.01
C GLY A 92 5.49 19.99 -4.82
N THR A 93 5.22 19.33 -3.69
CA THR A 93 5.69 17.95 -3.45
C THR A 93 5.16 16.98 -4.50
N GLY A 94 3.86 17.06 -4.82
CA GLY A 94 3.23 16.18 -5.80
C GLY A 94 3.79 16.35 -7.21
N VAL A 95 3.95 17.60 -7.68
CA VAL A 95 4.51 17.90 -9.01
C VAL A 95 5.96 17.44 -9.10
N ALA A 96 6.79 17.72 -8.09
CA ALA A 96 8.19 17.31 -8.09
C ALA A 96 8.36 15.79 -8.19
N LEU A 97 7.59 15.02 -7.40
CA LEU A 97 7.60 13.55 -7.47
C LEU A 97 7.07 13.04 -8.81
N ALA A 98 6.00 13.65 -9.34
CA ALA A 98 5.44 13.25 -10.64
C ALA A 98 6.44 13.47 -11.79
N GLU A 99 7.14 14.60 -11.80
CA GLU A 99 8.18 14.87 -12.79
C GLU A 99 9.36 13.90 -12.68
N GLN A 100 9.83 13.64 -11.45
CA GLN A 100 10.89 12.68 -11.20
C GLN A 100 10.52 11.27 -11.68
N TYR A 101 9.35 10.77 -11.29
CA TYR A 101 8.91 9.42 -11.67
C TYR A 101 8.61 9.31 -13.16
N ARG A 102 8.07 10.35 -13.79
CA ARG A 102 7.88 10.36 -15.25
C ARG A 102 9.21 10.22 -15.98
N HIS A 103 10.24 10.93 -15.54
CA HIS A 103 11.57 10.84 -16.16
C HIS A 103 12.14 9.44 -16.02
N LEU A 104 12.16 8.90 -14.79
CA LEU A 104 12.66 7.55 -14.50
C LEU A 104 11.95 6.48 -15.35
N LEU A 105 10.62 6.45 -15.29
CA LEU A 105 9.80 5.42 -15.96
C LEU A 105 9.81 5.53 -17.49
N CYS A 106 10.14 6.70 -18.06
CA CYS A 106 10.31 6.85 -19.50
C CYS A 106 11.70 6.41 -20.00
N GLU A 107 12.70 6.38 -19.12
CA GLU A 107 14.08 6.02 -19.47
C GLU A 107 14.40 4.55 -19.17
N GLU A 108 13.72 3.94 -18.20
CA GLU A 108 13.89 2.52 -17.87
C GLU A 108 13.39 1.61 -19.01
N PRO A 109 14.21 0.67 -19.50
CA PRO A 109 13.80 -0.28 -20.51
C PRO A 109 12.82 -1.31 -19.94
N LEU A 110 11.94 -1.84 -20.79
CA LEU A 110 11.02 -2.91 -20.38
C LEU A 110 11.79 -4.22 -20.09
N GLU A 111 11.53 -4.83 -18.94
CA GLU A 111 12.24 -6.05 -18.50
C GLU A 111 11.51 -7.36 -18.83
N VAL A 112 10.18 -7.36 -18.77
CA VAL A 112 9.35 -8.57 -18.93
C VAL A 112 8.44 -8.49 -20.15
N LEU A 113 7.77 -7.35 -20.33
CA LEU A 113 6.85 -7.11 -21.44
C LEU A 113 7.58 -6.43 -22.59
N THR A 114 7.09 -6.62 -23.81
CA THR A 114 7.58 -5.89 -24.99
C THR A 114 6.55 -4.85 -25.46
N GLU A 115 6.98 -3.90 -26.29
CA GLU A 115 6.06 -2.94 -26.94
C GLU A 115 4.97 -3.65 -27.77
N ASP A 116 5.32 -4.78 -28.38
CA ASP A 116 4.37 -5.60 -29.15
C ASP A 116 3.30 -6.24 -28.26
N ASP A 117 3.64 -6.63 -27.02
CA ASP A 117 2.66 -7.15 -26.07
C ASP A 117 1.67 -6.07 -25.64
N PHE A 118 2.13 -4.84 -25.39
CA PHE A 118 1.26 -3.71 -25.13
C PHE A 118 0.35 -3.40 -26.32
N THR A 119 0.91 -3.34 -27.53
CA THR A 119 0.15 -3.07 -28.75
C THR A 119 -0.93 -4.12 -28.99
N ARG A 120 -0.58 -5.40 -28.86
CA ARG A 120 -1.52 -6.52 -29.01
C ARG A 120 -2.63 -6.46 -27.96
N GLN A 121 -2.28 -6.18 -26.71
CA GLN A 121 -3.26 -6.12 -25.63
C GLN A 121 -4.20 -4.92 -25.79
N ALA A 122 -3.71 -3.77 -26.24
CA ALA A 122 -4.55 -2.59 -26.51
C ALA A 122 -5.57 -2.87 -27.62
N GLN A 123 -5.16 -3.53 -28.71
CA GLN A 123 -6.08 -3.93 -29.78
C GLN A 123 -7.11 -4.95 -29.30
N ALA A 124 -6.64 -5.98 -28.58
CA ALA A 124 -7.51 -7.02 -28.05
C ALA A 124 -8.55 -6.46 -27.06
N SER A 125 -8.17 -5.53 -26.18
CA SER A 125 -9.09 -4.92 -25.22
C SER A 125 -10.17 -4.08 -25.90
N VAL A 126 -9.81 -3.31 -26.93
CA VAL A 126 -10.78 -2.51 -27.70
C VAL A 126 -11.73 -3.41 -28.47
N ALA A 127 -11.23 -4.47 -29.12
CA ALA A 127 -12.08 -5.44 -29.82
C ALA A 127 -13.03 -6.16 -28.84
N ALA A 128 -12.54 -6.54 -27.66
CA ALA A 128 -13.38 -7.16 -26.62
C ALA A 128 -14.48 -6.21 -26.12
N GLN A 129 -14.15 -4.92 -25.93
CA GLN A 129 -15.14 -3.90 -25.57
C GLN A 129 -16.22 -3.77 -26.66
N GLN A 130 -15.83 -3.64 -27.94
CA GLN A 130 -16.78 -3.54 -29.05
C GLN A 130 -17.68 -4.78 -29.15
N GLN A 131 -17.12 -5.95 -28.90
CA GLN A 131 -17.88 -7.20 -28.89
C GLN A 131 -18.89 -7.23 -27.73
N LEU A 132 -18.55 -6.68 -26.56
CA LEU A 132 -19.50 -6.55 -25.45
C LEU A 132 -20.64 -5.60 -25.82
N GLU A 133 -20.31 -4.40 -26.30
CA GLU A 133 -21.28 -3.37 -26.71
C GLU A 133 -22.21 -3.87 -27.82
N ALA A 134 -21.69 -4.64 -28.79
CA ALA A 134 -22.49 -5.23 -29.87
C ALA A 134 -23.40 -6.38 -29.39
N ASN A 135 -23.08 -7.02 -28.26
CA ASN A 135 -23.85 -8.11 -27.68
C ASN A 135 -24.81 -7.66 -26.57
N ASP A 136 -24.87 -6.36 -26.26
CA ASP A 136 -25.84 -5.82 -25.31
C ASP A 136 -27.26 -6.01 -25.84
N LYS A 137 -28.09 -6.70 -25.04
CA LYS A 137 -29.48 -7.03 -25.38
C LYS A 137 -30.49 -6.21 -24.60
N LEU A 138 -30.05 -5.63 -23.50
CA LEU A 138 -30.83 -4.77 -22.63
C LEU A 138 -30.33 -3.35 -22.82
N ASP A 139 -31.24 -2.38 -22.78
CA ASP A 139 -30.80 -1.01 -22.53
C ASP A 139 -30.20 -0.91 -21.13
N PHE A 140 -29.48 0.18 -20.90
CA PHE A 140 -28.73 0.38 -19.67
C PHE A 140 -29.63 0.37 -18.42
N GLU A 141 -30.84 0.93 -18.51
CA GLU A 141 -31.79 0.99 -17.39
C GLU A 141 -32.32 -0.40 -17.02
N ALA A 142 -32.71 -1.21 -18.01
CA ALA A 142 -33.17 -2.57 -17.81
C ALA A 142 -32.06 -3.48 -17.29
N TYR A 143 -30.83 -3.28 -17.76
CA TYR A 143 -29.66 -3.98 -17.24
C TYR A 143 -29.42 -3.65 -15.75
N LEU A 144 -29.47 -2.37 -15.37
CA LEU A 144 -29.33 -1.97 -13.96
C LEU A 144 -30.45 -2.53 -13.09
N ALA A 145 -31.70 -2.49 -13.54
CA ALA A 145 -32.83 -3.05 -12.82
C ALA A 145 -32.71 -4.58 -12.63
N SER A 146 -32.03 -5.28 -13.54
CA SER A 146 -31.78 -6.72 -13.46
C SER A 146 -30.66 -7.12 -12.49
N ARG A 147 -29.84 -6.17 -12.03
CA ARG A 147 -28.80 -6.41 -11.04
C ARG A 147 -29.32 -6.04 -9.66
N GLU A 148 -29.82 -7.03 -8.93
CA GLU A 148 -30.06 -6.89 -7.48
C GLU A 148 -28.74 -6.54 -6.78
N GLY A 149 -28.75 -5.46 -5.99
CA GLY A 149 -27.66 -5.06 -5.11
C GLY A 149 -27.72 -5.75 -3.76
#